data_AF-A0AAD9K6R6-F1
#
_entry.id   AF-A0AAD9K6R6-F1
#
_cell.length_a   1.000
_cell.length_b   1.000
_cell.length_c   1.000
_cell.angle_alpha   90.00
_cell.angle_beta   90.00
_cell.angle_gamma   90.00
#
_symmetry.space_group_name_H-M   'P 1'
#
loop_
_entity.id
_entity.type
_entity.pdbx_description
1 polymer ?
#
loop_
_entity_poly.entity_id
_entity_poly.type
_entity_poly.pdbx_seq_one_letter_code
_entity_poly.pdbx_strand_id
1 'polypeptide(L)'
;MPFSDFRHRFEILAPPDSKPTSAGVDDKQAVDHLLDVLEIEKSTYRLGLSQVFFRTGCLAQLEDAREEKIAGTVIGLQSLCRGHLARQRLNRLKLQHLAVSCIQRNVRKFMAIRNWSWWRLYTKIQPLLDVHRTEDELRNKDIELDQLKMKFEKTERERNEFKQAVDKLESKLSEMTADLSEEHTTSSQASEMLERETGDRIRFERELQEIQTKYSTLQRVHEQTEMDLMHTRMLAASLDGELEDDEEGGDSVYRDHYLRLKREMEFMKKKLQQEHEEELEQKEKSKKALERKVTDARAETEEHQRQVGNFKRKCQRLTQDVGDMKLHLQEQMMRNAELEKKQRKFDTELHKVNEMLKSEKQLKDKAVRERDELSADKFTMEQELKNMKLDYDLQSDKAEHLTKELDDLTSVSQDSQELLQLKRQKNELERRVLDQEEELDEQAATIQQLEQVSDVYF
;
A
#
# COMPACT_ATOMS: atom_id res chain seq x y z
N MET A 1 16.78 23.14 -16.92
CA MET A 1 15.96 22.69 -15.76
C MET A 1 14.52 23.19 -15.98
N PRO A 2 13.49 22.36 -15.79
CA PRO A 2 12.09 22.80 -15.84
C PRO A 2 11.82 23.95 -14.87
N PHE A 3 10.94 24.88 -15.24
CA PHE A 3 10.65 26.06 -14.40
C PHE A 3 10.09 25.68 -13.02
N SER A 4 9.17 24.71 -12.98
CA SER A 4 8.60 24.19 -11.73
C SER A 4 9.64 23.56 -10.81
N ASP A 5 10.58 22.78 -11.36
CA ASP A 5 11.66 22.15 -10.60
C ASP A 5 12.65 23.20 -10.06
N PHE A 6 13.00 24.20 -10.87
CA PHE A 6 13.87 25.31 -10.43
C PHE A 6 13.24 26.09 -9.27
N ARG A 7 11.97 26.48 -9.42
CA ARG A 7 11.23 27.20 -8.39
C ARG A 7 11.18 26.39 -7.10
N HIS A 8 10.74 25.13 -7.17
CA HIS A 8 10.62 24.28 -5.98
C HIS A 8 11.94 24.10 -5.23
N ARG A 9 13.07 24.02 -5.95
CA ARG A 9 14.39 23.86 -5.34
C ARG A 9 14.91 25.14 -4.70
N PHE A 10 14.88 26.26 -5.43
CA PHE A 10 15.62 27.46 -5.07
C PHE A 10 14.78 28.57 -4.44
N GLU A 11 13.45 28.44 -4.38
CA GLU A 11 12.58 29.41 -3.68
C GLU A 11 12.90 29.54 -2.18
N ILE A 12 13.57 28.55 -1.58
CA ILE A 12 14.07 28.64 -0.20
C ILE A 12 15.18 29.68 -0.01
N LEU A 13 15.91 30.01 -1.07
CA LEU A 13 16.98 31.02 -1.05
C LEU A 13 16.42 32.44 -1.01
N ALA A 14 15.23 32.64 -1.56
CA ALA A 14 14.59 33.94 -1.60
C ALA A 14 14.11 34.39 -0.20
N PRO A 15 14.25 35.69 0.15
CA PRO A 15 13.65 36.27 1.34
C PRO A 15 12.15 35.97 1.44
N PRO A 16 11.59 35.71 2.63
CA PRO A 16 10.18 35.38 2.80
C PRO A 16 9.23 36.44 2.23
N ASP A 17 9.62 37.72 2.26
CA ASP A 17 8.82 38.86 1.76
C ASP A 17 8.77 38.95 0.24
N SER A 18 9.66 38.24 -0.46
CA SER A 18 9.76 38.24 -1.93
C SER A 18 9.06 37.04 -2.58
N LYS A 19 8.44 36.16 -1.77
CA LYS A 19 7.76 34.96 -2.27
C LYS A 19 6.40 35.34 -2.87
N PRO A 20 6.14 35.05 -4.16
CA PRO A 20 4.86 35.37 -4.77
C PRO A 20 3.75 34.58 -4.08
N THR A 21 2.86 35.30 -3.38
CA THR A 21 1.81 34.72 -2.52
C THR A 21 0.63 34.13 -3.32
N SER A 22 0.59 34.29 -4.63
CA SER A 22 -0.56 33.87 -5.44
C SER A 22 -0.38 32.48 -6.07
N ALA A 23 -1.24 31.54 -5.68
CA ALA A 23 -1.51 30.33 -6.44
C ALA A 23 -2.04 30.74 -7.83
N GLY A 24 -1.23 30.53 -8.89
CA GLY A 24 -1.61 30.87 -10.27
C GLY A 24 -0.61 31.73 -11.06
N VAL A 25 0.55 32.09 -10.51
CA VAL A 25 1.62 32.75 -11.30
C VAL A 25 2.21 31.76 -12.30
N ASP A 26 2.30 32.17 -13.57
CA ASP A 26 3.02 31.45 -14.63
C ASP A 26 4.44 31.08 -14.16
N ASP A 27 4.78 29.80 -14.22
CA ASP A 27 6.06 29.28 -13.74
C ASP A 27 7.24 29.98 -14.40
N LYS A 28 7.09 30.42 -15.66
CA LYS A 28 8.14 31.18 -16.34
C LYS A 28 8.37 32.56 -15.69
N GLN A 29 7.30 33.27 -15.35
CA GLN A 29 7.37 34.58 -14.70
C GLN A 29 7.88 34.47 -13.26
N ALA A 30 7.45 33.42 -12.54
CA ALA A 30 7.91 33.16 -11.19
C ALA A 30 9.42 32.85 -11.15
N VAL A 31 9.92 32.10 -12.13
CA VAL A 31 11.37 31.83 -12.25
C VAL A 31 12.14 33.08 -12.64
N ASP A 32 11.64 33.91 -13.55
CA ASP A 32 12.30 35.18 -13.93
C ASP A 32 12.42 36.12 -12.72
N HIS A 33 11.33 36.30 -11.97
CA HIS A 33 11.33 37.08 -10.73
C HIS A 33 12.28 36.48 -9.68
N LEU A 34 12.29 35.16 -9.51
CA LEU A 34 13.18 34.49 -8.57
C LEU A 34 14.66 34.70 -8.94
N LEU A 35 14.99 34.67 -10.23
CA LEU A 35 16.36 34.93 -10.72
C LEU A 35 16.78 36.38 -10.48
N ASP A 36 15.86 37.35 -10.65
CA ASP A 36 16.10 38.75 -10.32
C ASP A 36 16.28 38.96 -8.80
N VAL A 37 15.47 38.32 -7.96
CA VAL A 37 15.58 38.39 -6.48
C VAL A 37 16.88 37.77 -5.96
N LEU A 38 17.34 36.69 -6.61
CA LEU A 38 18.62 36.05 -6.30
C LEU A 38 19.81 36.77 -6.92
N GLU A 39 19.58 37.91 -7.59
CA GLU A 39 20.59 38.76 -8.24
C GLU A 39 21.51 37.99 -9.21
N ILE A 40 20.95 36.98 -9.91
CA ILE A 40 21.72 36.17 -10.85
C ILE A 40 22.00 36.96 -12.12
N GLU A 41 23.26 37.01 -12.53
CA GLU A 41 23.67 37.78 -13.70
C GLU A 41 22.97 37.29 -14.99
N LYS A 42 22.28 38.19 -15.71
CA LYS A 42 21.52 37.87 -16.94
C LYS A 42 22.35 37.24 -18.07
N SER A 43 23.67 37.34 -18.02
CA SER A 43 24.55 36.68 -19.00
C SER A 43 24.70 35.17 -18.73
N THR A 44 24.44 34.72 -17.50
CA THR A 44 24.69 33.36 -17.01
C THR A 44 23.49 32.42 -17.17
N TYR A 45 22.30 32.94 -17.49
CA TYR A 45 21.11 32.13 -17.73
C TYR A 45 20.34 32.57 -18.99
N ARG A 46 19.49 31.68 -19.50
CA ARG A 46 18.51 31.96 -20.56
C ARG A 46 17.19 31.26 -20.26
N LEU A 47 16.08 31.97 -20.42
CA LEU A 47 14.73 31.42 -20.29
C LEU A 47 14.25 30.88 -21.64
N GLY A 48 13.98 29.59 -21.71
CA GLY A 48 13.33 28.94 -22.85
C GLY A 48 11.80 29.01 -22.79
N LEU A 49 11.15 28.08 -23.50
CA LEU A 49 9.69 27.96 -23.50
C LEU A 49 9.16 27.24 -22.25
N SER A 50 9.87 26.23 -21.75
CA SER A 50 9.47 25.41 -20.59
C SER A 50 10.59 25.18 -19.57
N GLN A 51 11.79 25.67 -19.86
CA GLN A 51 13.00 25.39 -19.09
C GLN A 51 13.90 26.61 -18.99
N VAL A 52 14.61 26.75 -17.87
CA VAL A 52 15.74 27.66 -17.68
C VAL A 52 17.04 26.94 -17.99
N PHE A 53 17.92 27.61 -18.72
CA PHE A 53 19.26 27.13 -19.09
C PHE A 53 20.30 27.97 -18.37
N PHE A 54 21.28 27.31 -17.75
CA PHE A 54 22.38 27.97 -17.05
C PHE A 54 23.70 27.71 -17.77
N ARG A 55 24.61 28.68 -17.73
CA ARG A 55 26.03 28.44 -18.01
C ARG A 55 26.64 27.57 -16.92
N THR A 56 27.75 26.93 -17.27
CA THR A 56 28.52 26.08 -16.35
C THR A 56 28.86 26.83 -15.06
N GLY A 57 28.70 26.16 -13.92
CA GLY A 57 29.02 26.71 -12.58
C GLY A 57 27.87 27.46 -11.90
N CYS A 58 26.99 28.16 -12.62
CA CYS A 58 25.91 28.94 -12.01
C CYS A 58 24.93 28.06 -11.20
N LEU A 59 24.53 26.90 -11.75
CA LEU A 59 23.65 25.98 -11.04
C LEU A 59 24.31 25.36 -9.81
N ALA A 60 25.62 25.10 -9.84
CA ALA A 60 26.35 24.55 -8.71
C ALA A 60 26.38 25.54 -7.54
N GLN A 61 26.65 26.82 -7.83
CA GLN A 61 26.63 27.89 -6.81
C GLN A 61 25.25 28.04 -6.15
N LEU A 62 24.17 27.90 -6.93
CA LEU A 62 22.81 27.91 -6.39
C LEU A 62 22.52 26.70 -5.48
N GLU A 63 23.02 25.51 -5.83
CA GLU A 63 22.88 24.32 -4.97
C GLU A 63 23.71 24.44 -3.68
N ASP A 64 24.94 24.98 -3.76
CA ASP A 64 25.79 25.21 -2.58
C ASP A 64 25.13 26.20 -1.59
N ALA A 65 24.62 27.33 -2.10
CA ALA A 65 23.89 28.30 -1.28
C ALA A 65 22.63 27.68 -0.65
N ARG A 66 21.95 26.80 -1.39
CA ARG A 66 20.76 26.10 -0.93
C ARG A 66 21.11 25.11 0.18
N GLU A 67 22.19 24.36 0.03
CA GLU A 67 22.67 23.42 1.04
C GLU A 67 23.03 24.14 2.34
N GLU A 68 23.75 25.27 2.26
CA GLU A 68 24.08 26.08 3.43
C GLU A 68 22.82 26.56 4.17
N LYS A 69 21.82 27.05 3.43
CA LYS A 69 20.55 27.49 4.01
C LYS A 69 19.79 26.35 4.70
N ILE A 70 19.74 25.19 4.04
CA ILE A 70 19.04 24.00 4.55
C ILE A 70 19.77 23.40 5.76
N ALA A 71 21.10 23.43 5.78
CA ALA A 71 21.91 22.87 6.86
C ALA A 71 21.51 23.45 8.23
N GLY A 72 21.31 24.77 8.33
CA GLY A 72 20.84 25.42 9.55
C GLY A 72 19.47 24.91 10.01
N THR A 73 18.51 24.80 9.10
CA THR A 73 17.18 24.26 9.39
C THR A 73 17.23 22.79 9.82
N VAL A 74 18.05 21.98 9.14
CA VAL A 74 18.24 20.56 9.47
C VAL A 74 18.86 20.40 10.85
N ILE A 75 19.89 21.19 11.20
CA ILE A 75 20.48 21.19 12.54
C ILE A 75 19.43 21.57 13.60
N GLY A 76 18.61 22.59 13.32
CA GLY A 76 17.48 22.99 14.18
C GLY A 76 16.51 21.83 14.40
N LEU A 77 16.05 21.18 13.33
CA LEU A 77 15.17 20.00 13.40
C LEU A 77 15.82 18.87 14.20
N GLN A 78 17.07 18.54 13.90
CA GLN A 78 17.80 17.49 14.61
C GLN A 78 17.93 17.80 16.11
N SER A 79 18.15 19.06 16.50
CA SER A 79 18.21 19.46 17.90
C SER A 79 16.88 19.22 18.62
N LEU A 80 15.74 19.53 17.97
CA LEU A 80 14.40 19.28 18.49
C LEU A 80 14.12 17.78 18.64
N CYS A 81 14.47 16.97 17.63
CA CYS A 81 14.34 15.52 17.66
C CYS A 81 15.18 14.90 18.79
N ARG A 82 16.46 15.27 18.91
CA ARG A 82 17.33 14.82 20.00
C ARG A 82 16.77 15.23 21.36
N GLY A 83 16.27 16.45 21.49
CA GLY A 83 15.61 16.93 22.70
C GLY A 83 14.34 16.15 23.05
N HIS A 84 13.50 15.82 22.08
CA HIS A 84 12.30 15.01 22.26
C HIS A 84 12.64 13.61 22.77
N LEU A 85 13.59 12.93 22.12
CA LEU A 85 14.07 11.60 22.52
C LEU A 85 14.70 11.62 23.93
N ALA A 86 15.50 12.65 24.24
CA ALA A 86 16.11 12.81 25.55
C ALA A 86 15.05 12.97 26.66
N ARG A 87 14.00 13.76 26.42
CA ARG A 87 12.90 13.93 27.38
C ARG A 87 12.10 12.65 27.58
N GLN A 88 11.82 11.89 26.51
CA GLN A 88 11.19 10.57 26.65
C GLN A 88 12.06 9.61 27.48
N ARG A 89 13.37 9.56 27.20
CA ARG A 89 14.31 8.74 27.97
C ARG A 89 14.36 9.16 29.44
N LEU A 90 14.37 10.46 29.73
CA LEU A 90 14.34 10.98 31.09
C LEU A 90 13.05 10.57 31.81
N ASN A 91 11.89 10.66 31.17
CA ASN A 91 10.62 10.22 31.77
C ASN A 91 10.64 8.72 32.09
N ARG A 92 11.19 7.89 31.19
CA ARG A 92 11.40 6.46 31.46
C ARG A 92 12.32 6.24 32.66
N LEU A 93 13.43 6.97 32.75
CA LEU A 93 14.38 6.86 33.87
C LEU A 93 13.76 7.32 35.19
N LYS A 94 12.97 8.40 35.19
CA LYS A 94 12.22 8.86 36.37
C LYS A 94 11.24 7.80 36.86
N LEU A 95 10.48 7.18 35.93
CA LEU A 95 9.57 6.10 36.25
C LEU A 95 10.32 4.88 36.82
N GLN A 96 11.45 4.51 36.21
CA GLN A 96 12.29 3.42 36.71
C GLN A 96 12.85 3.71 38.11
N HIS A 97 13.32 4.93 38.36
CA HIS A 97 13.82 5.33 39.68
C HIS A 97 12.73 5.24 40.76
N LEU A 98 11.52 5.71 40.44
CA LEU A 98 10.37 5.61 41.33
C LEU A 98 9.97 4.14 41.57
N ALA A 99 9.98 3.32 40.51
CA ALA A 99 9.71 1.89 40.60
C ALA A 99 10.74 1.18 41.48
N VAL A 100 12.04 1.43 41.30
CA VAL A 100 13.11 0.88 42.15
C VAL A 100 12.91 1.27 43.60
N SER A 101 12.63 2.55 43.87
CA SER A 101 12.40 3.04 45.24
C SER A 101 11.19 2.34 45.89
N CYS A 102 10.10 2.17 45.14
CA CYS A 102 8.90 1.47 45.58
C CYS A 102 9.18 -0.01 45.86
N ILE A 103 9.84 -0.70 44.92
CA ILE A 103 10.22 -2.11 45.04
C ILE A 103 11.12 -2.32 46.26
N GLN A 104 12.19 -1.54 46.42
CA GLN A 104 13.10 -1.66 47.56
C GLN A 104 12.37 -1.45 48.89
N ARG A 105 11.51 -0.43 48.98
CA ARG A 105 10.69 -0.18 50.19
C ARG A 105 9.76 -1.36 50.48
N ASN A 106 9.07 -1.89 49.46
CA ASN A 106 8.16 -3.02 49.62
C ASN A 106 8.90 -4.31 49.98
N VAL A 107 10.07 -4.58 49.40
CA VAL A 107 10.90 -5.73 49.75
C VAL A 107 11.34 -5.66 51.21
N ARG A 108 11.78 -4.49 51.71
CA ARG A 108 12.13 -4.33 53.13
C ARG A 108 10.93 -4.62 54.04
N LYS A 109 9.74 -4.11 53.70
CA LYS A 109 8.51 -4.39 54.46
C LYS A 109 8.12 -5.86 54.40
N PHE A 110 8.21 -6.49 53.22
CA PHE A 110 7.96 -7.91 53.05
C PHE A 110 8.93 -8.76 53.88
N MET A 111 10.22 -8.44 53.89
CA MET A 111 11.20 -9.16 54.71
C MET A 111 10.88 -9.09 56.21
N ALA A 112 10.33 -7.98 56.69
CA ALA A 112 9.87 -7.85 58.08
C ALA A 112 8.60 -8.66 58.38
N ILE A 113 7.71 -8.81 57.39
CA ILE A 113 6.37 -9.40 57.58
C ILE A 113 6.31 -10.88 57.17
N ARG A 114 7.23 -11.38 56.32
CA ARG A 114 7.15 -12.72 55.71
C ARG A 114 7.05 -13.87 56.71
N ASN A 115 7.66 -13.71 57.89
CA ASN A 115 7.67 -14.72 58.95
C ASN A 115 6.52 -14.54 59.96
N TRP A 116 5.73 -13.47 59.83
CA TRP A 116 4.61 -13.18 60.73
C TRP A 116 3.47 -14.17 60.52
N SER A 117 3.02 -14.83 61.59
CA SER A 117 2.01 -15.91 61.53
C SER A 117 0.69 -15.47 60.89
N TRP A 118 0.23 -14.24 61.18
CA TRP A 118 -1.01 -13.70 60.58
C TRP A 118 -0.87 -13.48 59.06
N TRP A 119 0.29 -13.04 58.58
CA TRP A 119 0.56 -12.91 57.14
C TRP A 119 0.59 -14.27 56.43
N ARG A 120 1.22 -15.28 57.05
CA ARG A 120 1.24 -16.67 56.53
C ARG A 120 -0.16 -17.29 56.50
N LEU A 121 -1.01 -16.97 57.47
CA LEU A 121 -2.40 -17.40 57.49
C LEU A 121 -3.19 -16.74 56.35
N TYR A 122 -3.10 -15.41 56.24
CA TYR A 122 -3.76 -14.65 55.18
C TYR A 122 -3.40 -15.14 53.77
N THR A 123 -2.11 -15.27 53.47
CA THR A 123 -1.64 -15.73 52.14
C THR A 123 -2.09 -17.16 51.78
N LYS A 124 -2.34 -18.03 52.76
CA LYS A 124 -2.89 -19.38 52.52
C LYS A 124 -4.40 -19.40 52.34
N ILE A 125 -5.12 -18.53 53.05
CA ILE A 125 -6.59 -18.48 53.03
C ILE A 125 -7.10 -17.63 51.85
N GLN A 126 -6.42 -16.53 51.51
CA GLN A 126 -6.80 -15.63 50.43
C GLN A 126 -7.10 -16.32 49.08
N PRO A 127 -6.28 -17.24 48.55
CA PRO A 127 -6.58 -17.92 47.30
C PRO A 127 -7.73 -18.95 47.39
N LEU A 128 -8.12 -19.37 48.60
CA LEU A 128 -9.27 -20.27 48.84
C LEU A 128 -10.60 -19.50 48.89
N LEU A 129 -10.55 -18.16 48.96
CA LEU A 129 -11.72 -17.29 48.86
C LEU A 129 -12.05 -17.05 47.38
N ASP A 130 -13.06 -17.77 46.90
CA ASP A 130 -13.54 -17.79 45.50
C ASP A 130 -13.83 -16.38 44.91
N VAL A 131 -14.13 -15.41 45.78
CA VAL A 131 -14.38 -14.01 45.43
C VAL A 131 -13.17 -13.32 44.78
N HIS A 132 -11.94 -13.63 45.20
CA HIS A 132 -10.76 -12.96 44.63
C HIS A 132 -10.41 -13.45 43.22
N ARG A 133 -10.65 -14.74 42.95
CA ARG A 133 -10.42 -15.31 41.62
C ARG A 133 -11.41 -14.76 40.61
N THR A 134 -12.68 -14.67 41.01
CA THR A 134 -13.75 -14.15 40.17
C THR A 134 -13.61 -12.65 39.89
N GLU A 135 -13.14 -11.84 40.85
CA GLU A 135 -12.87 -10.41 40.64
C GLU A 135 -11.70 -10.14 39.67
N ASP A 136 -10.60 -10.89 39.77
CA ASP A 136 -9.47 -10.75 38.84
C ASP A 136 -9.86 -11.19 37.41
N GLU A 137 -10.62 -12.28 37.28
CA GLU A 137 -11.16 -12.75 36.01
C GLU A 137 -12.13 -11.73 35.40
N LEU A 138 -13.05 -11.17 36.20
CA LEU A 138 -14.00 -10.15 35.76
C LEU A 138 -13.27 -8.88 35.30
N ARG A 139 -12.28 -8.41 36.05
CA ARG A 139 -11.47 -7.23 35.67
C ARG A 139 -10.73 -7.44 34.35
N ASN A 140 -10.14 -8.62 34.15
CA ASN A 140 -9.47 -8.96 32.90
C ASN A 140 -10.47 -9.01 31.74
N LYS A 141 -11.67 -9.55 31.97
CA LYS A 141 -12.75 -9.60 30.99
C LYS A 141 -13.27 -8.19 30.65
N ASP A 142 -13.39 -7.30 31.61
CA ASP A 142 -13.80 -5.91 31.39
C ASP A 142 -12.78 -5.16 30.53
N ILE A 143 -11.48 -5.31 30.81
CA ILE A 143 -10.41 -4.72 29.99
C ILE A 143 -10.45 -5.27 28.56
N GLU A 144 -10.62 -6.59 28.40
CA GLU A 144 -10.73 -7.22 27.09
C GLU A 144 -11.97 -6.70 26.32
N LEU A 145 -13.10 -6.58 27.01
CA LEU A 145 -14.36 -6.10 26.47
C LEU A 145 -14.26 -4.64 26.02
N ASP A 146 -13.63 -3.77 26.81
CA ASP A 146 -13.40 -2.36 26.45
C ASP A 146 -12.47 -2.22 25.25
N GLN A 147 -11.40 -3.02 25.19
CA GLN A 147 -10.52 -3.06 24.02
C GLN A 147 -11.25 -3.54 22.77
N LEU A 148 -12.13 -4.52 22.90
CA LEU A 148 -12.92 -5.05 21.79
C LEU A 148 -13.96 -4.04 21.32
N LYS A 149 -14.63 -3.34 22.23
CA LYS A 149 -15.54 -2.22 21.92
C LYS A 149 -14.83 -1.11 21.15
N MET A 150 -13.67 -0.64 21.63
CA MET A 150 -12.91 0.41 20.93
C MET A 150 -12.52 0.00 19.50
N LYS A 151 -12.08 -1.26 19.32
CA LYS A 151 -11.76 -1.83 18.00
C LYS A 151 -12.99 -1.96 17.11
N PHE A 152 -14.12 -2.42 17.68
CA PHE A 152 -15.38 -2.56 16.98
C PHE A 152 -15.88 -1.21 16.47
N GLU A 153 -15.97 -0.20 17.34
CA GLU A 153 -16.41 1.14 16.95
C GLU A 153 -15.50 1.76 15.88
N LYS A 154 -14.17 1.57 16.00
CA LYS A 154 -13.23 2.05 14.98
C LYS A 154 -13.50 1.38 13.63
N THR A 155 -13.64 0.06 13.62
CA THR A 155 -13.88 -0.72 12.39
C THR A 155 -15.24 -0.39 11.79
N GLU A 156 -16.26 -0.16 12.63
CA GLU A 156 -17.59 0.22 12.18
C GLU A 156 -17.60 1.61 11.54
N ARG A 157 -16.88 2.58 12.13
CA ARG A 157 -16.68 3.91 11.54
C ARG A 157 -16.00 3.82 10.17
N GLU A 158 -14.87 3.12 10.08
CA GLU A 158 -14.14 2.92 8.82
C GLU A 158 -15.03 2.23 7.76
N ARG A 159 -15.79 1.19 8.15
CA ARG A 159 -16.73 0.50 7.26
C ARG A 159 -17.81 1.44 6.74
N ASN A 160 -18.36 2.31 7.59
CA ASN A 160 -19.38 3.27 7.19
C ASN A 160 -18.82 4.33 6.23
N GLU A 161 -17.61 4.81 6.46
CA GLU A 161 -16.91 5.73 5.55
C GLU A 161 -16.67 5.09 4.18
N PHE A 162 -16.18 3.84 4.15
CA PHE A 162 -15.99 3.11 2.90
C PHE A 162 -17.30 2.85 2.18
N LYS A 163 -18.37 2.51 2.90
CA LYS A 163 -19.70 2.32 2.31
C LYS A 163 -20.18 3.61 1.62
N GLN A 164 -20.09 4.75 2.31
CA GLN A 164 -20.47 6.04 1.72
C GLN A 164 -19.60 6.41 0.50
N ALA A 165 -18.32 6.05 0.51
CA ALA A 165 -17.44 6.27 -0.63
C ALA A 165 -17.82 5.39 -1.83
N VAL A 166 -18.16 4.12 -1.60
CA VAL A 166 -18.66 3.19 -2.62
C VAL A 166 -19.96 3.70 -3.21
N ASP A 167 -20.96 4.05 -2.38
CA ASP A 167 -22.25 4.57 -2.85
C ASP A 167 -22.08 5.82 -3.75
N LYS A 168 -21.15 6.73 -3.38
CA LYS A 168 -20.81 7.91 -4.19
C LYS A 168 -20.15 7.55 -5.53
N LEU A 169 -19.26 6.56 -5.53
CA LEU A 169 -18.58 6.11 -6.74
C LEU A 169 -19.53 5.37 -7.67
N GLU A 170 -20.43 4.54 -7.13
CA GLU A 170 -21.47 3.85 -7.90
C GLU A 170 -22.43 4.85 -8.54
N SER A 171 -22.85 5.89 -7.81
CA SER A 171 -23.67 6.97 -8.38
C SER A 171 -22.97 7.66 -9.55
N LYS A 172 -21.68 8.02 -9.41
CA LYS A 172 -20.89 8.64 -10.49
C LYS A 172 -20.68 7.70 -11.67
N LEU A 173 -20.47 6.41 -11.40
CA LEU A 173 -20.32 5.41 -12.45
C LEU A 173 -21.61 5.27 -13.25
N SER A 174 -22.76 5.25 -12.57
CA SER A 174 -24.08 5.19 -13.20
C SER A 174 -24.34 6.42 -14.07
N GLU A 175 -24.04 7.62 -13.57
CA GLU A 175 -24.15 8.89 -14.31
C GLU A 175 -23.26 8.89 -15.55
N MET A 176 -21.95 8.60 -15.41
CA MET A 176 -21.02 8.53 -16.54
C MET A 176 -21.42 7.45 -17.56
N THR A 177 -22.01 6.34 -17.12
CA THR A 177 -22.49 5.28 -18.02
C THR A 177 -23.71 5.74 -18.81
N ALA A 178 -24.61 6.51 -18.18
CA ALA A 178 -25.75 7.12 -18.84
C ALA A 178 -25.29 8.15 -19.88
N ASP A 179 -24.38 9.05 -19.51
CA ASP A 179 -23.80 10.06 -20.41
C ASP A 179 -23.12 9.40 -21.62
N LEU A 180 -22.32 8.35 -21.39
CA LEU A 180 -21.65 7.61 -22.46
C LEU A 180 -22.66 6.92 -23.40
N SER A 181 -23.75 6.38 -22.87
CA SER A 181 -24.83 5.81 -23.68
C SER A 181 -25.53 6.88 -24.53
N GLU A 182 -25.78 8.06 -23.96
CA GLU A 182 -26.37 9.19 -24.68
C GLU A 182 -25.44 9.67 -25.80
N GLU A 183 -24.15 9.88 -25.52
CA GLU A 183 -23.15 10.21 -26.53
C GLU A 183 -23.06 9.14 -27.64
N HIS A 184 -23.12 7.87 -27.28
CA HIS A 184 -23.12 6.80 -28.29
C HIS A 184 -24.37 6.85 -29.18
N THR A 185 -25.55 7.12 -28.61
CA THR A 185 -26.79 7.25 -29.40
C THR A 185 -26.76 8.47 -30.31
N THR A 186 -26.29 9.63 -29.83
CA THR A 186 -26.18 10.85 -30.63
C THR A 186 -25.12 10.70 -31.72
N SER A 187 -23.97 10.09 -31.43
CA SER A 187 -22.94 9.75 -32.43
C SER A 187 -23.47 8.78 -33.50
N SER A 188 -24.25 7.78 -33.11
CA SER A 188 -24.88 6.85 -34.05
C SER A 188 -25.88 7.55 -34.97
N GLN A 189 -26.72 8.42 -34.41
CA GLN A 189 -27.68 9.21 -35.18
C GLN A 189 -26.97 10.17 -36.15
N ALA A 190 -25.92 10.85 -35.70
CA ALA A 190 -25.12 11.71 -36.56
C ALA A 190 -24.46 10.93 -37.71
N SER A 191 -23.97 9.72 -37.44
CA SER A 191 -23.38 8.84 -38.45
C SER A 191 -24.43 8.39 -39.49
N GLU A 192 -25.63 7.99 -39.06
CA GLU A 192 -26.72 7.64 -39.97
C GLU A 192 -27.19 8.82 -40.84
N MET A 193 -27.24 10.03 -40.27
CA MET A 193 -27.56 11.25 -41.01
C MET A 193 -26.48 11.53 -42.06
N LEU A 194 -25.20 11.40 -41.70
CA LEU A 194 -24.08 11.58 -42.62
C LEU A 194 -24.12 10.56 -43.77
N GLU A 195 -24.45 9.29 -43.48
CA GLU A 195 -24.57 8.24 -44.48
C GLU A 195 -25.74 8.50 -45.44
N ARG A 196 -26.89 8.96 -44.93
CA ARG A 196 -28.03 9.39 -45.76
C ARG A 196 -27.65 10.54 -46.68
N GLU A 197 -27.07 11.62 -46.14
CA GLU A 197 -26.62 12.78 -46.93
C GLU A 197 -25.58 12.37 -47.98
N THR A 198 -24.67 11.46 -47.64
CA THR A 198 -23.68 10.94 -48.59
C THR A 198 -24.36 10.14 -49.71
N GLY A 199 -25.37 9.33 -49.38
CA GLY A 199 -26.17 8.58 -50.36
C GLY A 199 -26.98 9.50 -51.28
N ASP A 200 -27.60 10.53 -50.73
CA ASP A 200 -28.34 11.56 -51.47
C ASP A 200 -27.40 12.34 -52.40
N ARG A 201 -26.21 12.75 -51.91
CA ARG A 201 -25.18 13.39 -52.74
C ARG A 201 -24.80 12.54 -53.94
N ILE A 202 -24.53 11.24 -53.74
CA ILE A 202 -24.19 10.32 -54.84
C ILE A 202 -25.36 10.20 -55.84
N ARG A 203 -26.60 10.14 -55.37
CA ARG A 203 -27.78 10.11 -56.25
C ARG A 203 -27.88 11.38 -57.08
N PHE A 204 -27.77 12.55 -56.45
CA PHE A 204 -27.83 13.83 -57.14
C PHE A 204 -26.66 14.02 -58.11
N GLU A 205 -25.46 13.55 -57.79
CA GLU A 205 -24.32 13.55 -58.72
C GLU A 205 -24.61 12.71 -59.98
N ARG A 206 -25.28 11.56 -59.85
CA ARG A 206 -25.71 10.74 -61.00
C ARG A 206 -26.80 11.42 -61.81
N GLU A 207 -27.84 11.97 -61.16
CA GLU A 207 -28.91 12.70 -61.83
C GLU A 207 -28.36 13.92 -62.60
N LEU A 208 -27.41 14.65 -62.01
CA LEU A 208 -26.70 15.75 -62.65
C LEU A 208 -25.98 15.26 -63.92
N GLN A 209 -25.20 14.17 -63.83
CA GLN A 209 -24.51 13.58 -64.98
C GLN A 209 -25.50 13.14 -66.09
N GLU A 210 -26.62 12.53 -65.72
CA GLU A 210 -27.68 12.15 -66.67
C GLU A 210 -28.31 13.36 -67.36
N ILE A 211 -28.60 14.44 -66.62
CA ILE A 211 -29.14 15.68 -67.20
C ILE A 211 -28.09 16.32 -68.11
N GLN A 212 -26.82 16.33 -67.70
CA GLN A 212 -25.73 16.92 -68.46
C GLN A 212 -25.49 16.18 -69.78
N THR A 213 -25.56 14.85 -69.76
CA THR A 213 -25.51 14.02 -70.98
C THR A 213 -26.73 14.25 -71.88
N LYS A 214 -27.95 14.24 -71.33
CA LYS A 214 -29.18 14.59 -72.08
C LYS A 214 -29.11 15.99 -72.69
N TYR A 215 -28.62 16.97 -71.96
CA TYR A 215 -28.44 18.33 -72.46
C TYR A 215 -27.46 18.36 -73.65
N SER A 216 -26.32 17.68 -73.54
CA SER A 216 -25.34 17.60 -74.64
C SER A 216 -25.91 16.94 -75.90
N THR A 217 -26.74 15.90 -75.75
CA THR A 217 -27.35 15.22 -76.90
C THR A 217 -28.45 16.07 -77.53
N LEU A 218 -29.30 16.72 -76.72
CA LEU A 218 -30.29 17.68 -77.19
C LEU A 218 -29.65 18.86 -77.90
N GLN A 219 -28.55 19.40 -77.38
CA GLN A 219 -27.80 20.48 -78.03
C GLN A 219 -27.29 20.03 -79.40
N ARG A 220 -26.72 18.82 -79.52
CA ARG A 220 -26.27 18.28 -80.80
C ARG A 220 -27.41 18.07 -81.79
N VAL A 221 -28.57 17.57 -81.32
CA VAL A 221 -29.76 17.43 -82.16
C VAL A 221 -30.29 18.79 -82.59
N HIS A 222 -30.29 19.79 -81.70
CA HIS A 222 -30.72 21.15 -82.01
C HIS A 222 -29.86 21.75 -83.13
N GLU A 223 -28.53 21.69 -82.99
CA GLU A 223 -27.57 22.12 -84.02
C GLU A 223 -27.80 21.40 -85.36
N GLN A 224 -28.06 20.08 -85.32
CA GLN A 224 -28.40 19.29 -86.50
C GLN A 224 -29.70 19.76 -87.16
N THR A 225 -30.76 19.98 -86.36
CA THR A 225 -32.06 20.43 -86.87
C THR A 225 -32.03 21.85 -87.41
N GLU A 226 -31.22 22.74 -86.86
CA GLU A 226 -31.02 24.08 -87.43
C GLU A 226 -30.36 24.00 -88.81
N MET A 227 -29.38 23.12 -88.98
CA MET A 227 -28.76 22.84 -90.28
C MET A 227 -29.77 22.24 -91.28
N ASP A 228 -30.56 21.26 -90.84
CA ASP A 228 -31.58 20.62 -91.68
C ASP A 228 -32.71 21.59 -92.06
N LEU A 229 -33.12 22.48 -91.15
CA LEU A 229 -34.11 23.54 -91.39
C LEU A 229 -33.59 24.55 -92.42
N MET A 230 -32.29 24.90 -92.34
CA MET A 230 -31.66 25.75 -93.34
C MET A 230 -31.65 25.07 -94.72
N HIS A 231 -31.40 23.75 -94.77
CA HIS A 231 -31.44 22.95 -95.99
C HIS A 231 -32.86 22.83 -96.57
N THR A 232 -33.87 22.56 -95.74
CA THR A 232 -35.27 22.47 -96.17
C THR A 232 -35.86 23.82 -96.56
N ARG A 233 -35.48 24.94 -95.93
CA ARG A 233 -35.86 26.28 -96.41
C ARG A 233 -35.31 26.56 -97.83
N MET A 234 -34.14 26.02 -98.15
CA MET A 234 -33.57 26.05 -99.51
C MET A 234 -34.38 25.19 -100.48
N LEU A 235 -34.82 24.00 -100.06
CA LEU A 235 -35.60 23.07 -100.86
C LEU A 235 -37.05 23.51 -101.06
N ALA A 236 -37.70 24.06 -100.03
CA ALA A 236 -39.07 24.55 -100.06
C ALA A 236 -39.20 25.82 -100.91
N ALA A 237 -38.15 26.65 -101.00
CA ALA A 237 -38.07 27.72 -101.99
C ALA A 237 -37.99 27.20 -103.45
N SER A 238 -37.78 25.90 -103.65
CA SER A 238 -37.65 25.24 -104.96
C SER A 238 -38.85 24.35 -105.35
N LEU A 239 -39.83 24.16 -104.46
CA LEU A 239 -40.92 23.18 -104.62
C LEU A 239 -42.27 23.71 -104.11
N ASP A 240 -42.64 24.94 -104.50
CA ASP A 240 -44.01 25.45 -104.37
C ASP A 240 -44.65 25.57 -105.76
N GLY A 241 -45.31 24.49 -106.16
CA GLY A 241 -45.99 24.38 -107.44
C GLY A 241 -46.76 23.07 -107.57
N GLU A 242 -48.07 23.17 -107.34
CA GLU A 242 -49.13 22.43 -108.07
C GLU A 242 -49.37 20.93 -107.75
N LEU A 243 -50.50 20.59 -107.08
CA LEU A 243 -51.77 20.19 -107.74
C LEU A 243 -52.80 19.58 -106.77
N GLU A 244 -54.04 19.99 -107.00
CA GLU A 244 -55.32 19.50 -106.47
C GLU A 244 -55.85 18.26 -107.22
N ASP A 245 -56.71 17.53 -106.50
CA ASP A 245 -57.99 16.89 -106.86
C ASP A 245 -58.19 15.72 -107.85
N ASP A 246 -59.28 15.01 -107.47
CA ASP A 246 -60.28 14.23 -108.21
C ASP A 246 -60.24 12.68 -108.28
N GLU A 247 -61.21 12.08 -107.55
CA GLU A 247 -62.41 11.35 -108.04
C GLU A 247 -62.29 10.43 -109.29
N GLU A 248 -63.02 9.33 -109.51
CA GLU A 248 -64.11 8.58 -108.85
C GLU A 248 -64.30 7.28 -109.70
N GLY A 249 -64.93 6.24 -109.13
CA GLY A 249 -65.92 5.44 -109.88
C GLY A 249 -65.55 4.05 -110.39
N GLY A 250 -66.43 3.07 -110.13
CA GLY A 250 -66.41 1.78 -110.81
C GLY A 250 -67.25 0.69 -110.17
N ASP A 251 -68.53 0.94 -109.85
CA ASP A 251 -69.41 -0.08 -109.28
C ASP A 251 -69.78 -1.18 -110.31
N SER A 252 -69.98 -2.41 -109.82
CA SER A 252 -70.74 -3.55 -110.40
C SER A 252 -70.01 -4.92 -110.44
N VAL A 253 -68.68 -5.00 -110.53
CA VAL A 253 -67.94 -6.29 -110.31
C VAL A 253 -67.58 -6.49 -108.82
N TYR A 254 -67.56 -5.38 -108.06
CA TYR A 254 -67.18 -5.35 -106.65
C TYR A 254 -68.13 -6.14 -105.76
N ARG A 255 -69.41 -6.28 -106.08
CA ARG A 255 -70.39 -6.86 -105.15
C ARG A 255 -70.18 -8.34 -104.87
N ASP A 256 -69.78 -9.13 -105.87
CA ASP A 256 -69.59 -10.58 -105.71
C ASP A 256 -68.21 -10.92 -105.13
N HIS A 257 -67.19 -10.13 -105.49
CA HIS A 257 -65.87 -10.16 -104.85
C HIS A 257 -65.96 -9.69 -103.38
N TYR A 258 -66.75 -8.64 -103.12
CA TYR A 258 -67.08 -8.14 -101.78
C TYR A 258 -67.79 -9.18 -100.94
N LEU A 259 -68.71 -9.98 -101.50
CA LEU A 259 -69.40 -11.03 -100.74
C LEU A 259 -68.51 -12.25 -100.42
N ARG A 260 -67.49 -12.55 -101.24
CA ARG A 260 -66.47 -13.57 -100.91
C ARG A 260 -65.47 -13.03 -99.89
N LEU A 261 -64.90 -11.85 -100.14
CA LEU A 261 -64.04 -11.18 -99.17
C LEU A 261 -64.75 -10.96 -97.84
N LYS A 262 -66.04 -10.62 -97.84
CA LYS A 262 -66.81 -10.43 -96.61
C LYS A 262 -66.93 -11.74 -95.83
N ARG A 263 -67.17 -12.87 -96.50
CA ARG A 263 -67.21 -14.19 -95.84
C ARG A 263 -65.84 -14.64 -95.35
N GLU A 264 -64.78 -14.43 -96.13
CA GLU A 264 -63.40 -14.70 -95.71
C GLU A 264 -62.96 -13.79 -94.57
N MET A 265 -63.35 -12.51 -94.61
CA MET A 265 -63.08 -11.53 -93.56
C MET A 265 -63.89 -11.84 -92.29
N GLU A 266 -65.14 -12.29 -92.41
CA GLU A 266 -65.94 -12.79 -91.28
C GLU A 266 -65.34 -14.06 -90.66
N PHE A 267 -64.82 -14.99 -91.48
CA PHE A 267 -64.14 -16.19 -90.99
C PHE A 267 -62.80 -15.86 -90.32
N MET A 268 -61.97 -15.02 -90.95
CA MET A 268 -60.71 -14.54 -90.37
C MET A 268 -60.95 -13.74 -89.10
N LYS A 269 -62.02 -12.93 -89.04
CA LYS A 269 -62.41 -12.18 -87.85
C LYS A 269 -62.81 -13.10 -86.70
N LYS A 270 -63.58 -14.16 -86.98
CA LYS A 270 -63.91 -15.18 -85.97
C LYS A 270 -62.68 -15.93 -85.49
N LYS A 271 -61.80 -16.34 -86.40
CA LYS A 271 -60.56 -17.04 -86.05
C LYS A 271 -59.64 -16.16 -85.20
N LEU A 272 -59.48 -14.89 -85.58
CA LEU A 272 -58.68 -13.91 -84.83
C LEU A 272 -59.30 -13.62 -83.46
N GLN A 273 -60.63 -13.53 -83.35
CA GLN A 273 -61.30 -13.42 -82.05
C GLN A 273 -61.06 -14.64 -81.15
N GLN A 274 -61.10 -15.83 -81.72
CA GLN A 274 -60.88 -17.08 -80.97
C GLN A 274 -59.42 -17.21 -80.51
N GLU A 275 -58.46 -16.92 -81.39
CA GLU A 275 -57.03 -16.85 -81.03
C GLU A 275 -56.78 -15.79 -79.93
N HIS A 276 -57.46 -14.64 -80.02
CA HIS A 276 -57.32 -13.59 -79.02
C HIS A 276 -57.93 -13.99 -77.66
N GLU A 277 -59.09 -14.66 -77.65
CA GLU A 277 -59.69 -15.21 -76.42
C GLU A 277 -58.79 -16.27 -75.76
N GLU A 278 -58.21 -17.18 -76.56
CA GLU A 278 -57.27 -18.19 -76.08
C GLU A 278 -55.99 -17.57 -75.51
N GLU A 279 -55.41 -16.56 -76.19
CA GLU A 279 -54.27 -15.79 -75.69
C GLU A 279 -54.61 -15.08 -74.37
N LEU A 280 -55.79 -14.49 -74.26
CA LEU A 280 -56.25 -13.78 -73.07
C LEU A 280 -56.40 -14.75 -71.89
N GLU A 281 -56.99 -15.93 -72.12
CA GLU A 281 -57.13 -16.98 -71.10
C GLU A 281 -55.76 -17.51 -70.65
N GLN A 282 -54.82 -17.72 -71.58
CA GLN A 282 -53.45 -18.13 -71.30
C GLN A 282 -52.71 -17.08 -70.46
N LYS A 283 -52.85 -15.79 -70.81
CA LYS A 283 -52.29 -14.66 -70.05
C LYS A 283 -52.91 -14.55 -68.67
N GLU A 284 -54.20 -14.80 -68.53
CA GLU A 284 -54.89 -14.76 -67.22
C GLU A 284 -54.44 -15.91 -66.31
N LYS A 285 -54.27 -17.13 -66.85
CA LYS A 285 -53.67 -18.27 -66.13
C LYS A 285 -52.24 -17.97 -65.68
N SER A 286 -51.43 -17.40 -66.57
CA SER A 286 -50.05 -16.98 -66.26
C SER A 286 -50.00 -15.90 -65.17
N LYS A 287 -50.89 -14.90 -65.26
CA LYS A 287 -51.04 -13.85 -64.25
C LYS A 287 -51.39 -14.44 -62.88
N LYS A 288 -52.41 -15.30 -62.80
CA LYS A 288 -52.81 -15.98 -61.54
C LYS A 288 -51.67 -16.82 -60.95
N ALA A 289 -50.87 -17.49 -61.79
CA ALA A 289 -49.72 -18.26 -61.33
C ALA A 289 -48.59 -17.35 -60.79
N LEU A 290 -48.33 -16.21 -61.43
CA LEU A 290 -47.38 -15.20 -60.96
C LEU A 290 -47.84 -14.53 -59.67
N GLU A 291 -49.13 -14.20 -59.55
CA GLU A 291 -49.71 -13.63 -58.33
C GLU A 291 -49.53 -14.56 -57.13
N ARG A 292 -49.75 -15.88 -57.31
CA ARG A 292 -49.48 -16.89 -56.26
C ARG A 292 -48.00 -16.94 -55.86
N LYS A 293 -47.09 -16.94 -56.82
CA LYS A 293 -45.64 -16.91 -56.52
C LYS A 293 -45.24 -15.65 -55.75
N VAL A 294 -45.84 -14.50 -56.07
CA VAL A 294 -45.60 -13.25 -55.35
C VAL A 294 -46.14 -13.32 -53.93
N THR A 295 -47.32 -13.91 -53.70
CA THR A 295 -47.84 -14.07 -52.34
C THR A 295 -47.00 -15.02 -51.49
N ASP A 296 -46.55 -16.14 -52.09
CA ASP A 296 -45.72 -17.12 -51.38
C ASP A 296 -44.36 -16.51 -51.00
N ALA A 297 -43.69 -15.81 -51.94
CA ALA A 297 -42.43 -15.12 -51.67
C ALA A 297 -42.55 -14.02 -50.61
N ARG A 298 -43.69 -13.32 -50.55
CA ARG A 298 -43.97 -12.33 -49.49
C ARG A 298 -44.11 -13.02 -48.13
N ALA A 299 -44.81 -14.14 -48.04
CA ALA A 299 -44.96 -14.90 -46.81
C ALA A 299 -43.61 -15.43 -46.30
N GLU A 300 -42.77 -15.98 -47.19
CA GLU A 300 -41.40 -16.41 -46.84
C GLU A 300 -40.53 -15.24 -46.34
N THR A 301 -40.65 -14.07 -46.98
CA THR A 301 -39.91 -12.87 -46.57
C THR A 301 -40.32 -12.40 -45.17
N GLU A 302 -41.62 -12.40 -44.86
CA GLU A 302 -42.13 -12.06 -43.52
C GLU A 302 -41.65 -13.07 -42.45
N GLU A 303 -41.62 -14.36 -42.79
CA GLU A 303 -41.09 -15.39 -41.88
C GLU A 303 -39.60 -15.19 -41.62
N HIS A 304 -38.79 -14.95 -42.65
CA HIS A 304 -37.37 -14.65 -42.50
C HIS A 304 -37.13 -13.38 -41.68
N GLN A 305 -37.93 -12.33 -41.86
CA GLN A 305 -37.85 -11.12 -41.02
C GLN A 305 -38.12 -11.43 -39.54
N ARG A 306 -39.12 -12.27 -39.23
CA ARG A 306 -39.40 -12.71 -37.85
C ARG A 306 -38.24 -13.52 -37.27
N GLN A 307 -37.66 -14.42 -38.05
CA GLN A 307 -36.49 -15.22 -37.63
C GLN A 307 -35.28 -14.33 -37.37
N VAL A 308 -34.98 -13.37 -38.25
CA VAL A 308 -33.90 -12.39 -38.06
C VAL A 308 -34.12 -11.58 -36.78
N GLY A 309 -35.35 -11.12 -36.52
CA GLY A 309 -35.67 -10.42 -35.27
C GLY A 309 -35.46 -11.28 -34.02
N ASN A 310 -35.77 -12.57 -34.09
CA ASN A 310 -35.50 -13.52 -33.00
C ASN A 310 -34.01 -13.75 -32.79
N PHE A 311 -33.25 -13.95 -33.88
CA PHE A 311 -31.79 -14.10 -33.80
C PHE A 311 -31.12 -12.83 -33.28
N LYS A 312 -31.56 -11.64 -33.69
CA LYS A 312 -31.04 -10.36 -33.17
C LYS A 312 -31.25 -10.24 -31.66
N ARG A 313 -32.45 -10.58 -31.16
CA ARG A 313 -32.75 -10.63 -29.71
C ARG A 313 -31.93 -11.67 -28.97
N LYS A 314 -31.63 -12.82 -29.60
CA LYS A 314 -30.77 -13.85 -29.01
C LYS A 314 -29.31 -13.40 -28.96
N CYS A 315 -28.79 -12.79 -30.02
CA CYS A 315 -27.44 -12.23 -30.06
C CYS A 315 -27.26 -11.12 -29.01
N GLN A 316 -28.24 -10.21 -28.84
CA GLN A 316 -28.18 -9.20 -27.79
C GLN A 316 -28.10 -9.82 -26.39
N ARG A 317 -28.95 -10.80 -26.08
CA ARG A 317 -28.90 -11.51 -24.79
C ARG A 317 -27.55 -12.20 -24.55
N LEU A 318 -27.06 -12.95 -25.54
CA LEU A 318 -25.75 -13.60 -25.43
C LEU A 318 -24.60 -12.59 -25.27
N THR A 319 -24.70 -11.43 -25.90
CA THR A 319 -23.69 -10.36 -25.76
C THR A 319 -23.70 -9.78 -24.35
N GLN A 320 -24.88 -9.58 -23.77
CA GLN A 320 -25.05 -9.15 -22.38
C GLN A 320 -24.51 -10.21 -21.41
N ASP A 321 -24.88 -11.48 -21.57
CA ASP A 321 -24.41 -12.58 -20.73
C ASP A 321 -22.88 -12.72 -20.76
N VAL A 322 -22.26 -12.52 -21.94
CA VAL A 322 -20.79 -12.51 -22.08
C VAL A 322 -20.16 -11.31 -21.36
N GLY A 323 -20.81 -10.15 -21.38
CA GLY A 323 -20.39 -8.98 -20.61
C GLY A 323 -20.40 -9.24 -19.10
N ASP A 324 -21.53 -9.76 -18.59
CA ASP A 324 -21.69 -10.10 -17.17
C ASP A 324 -20.69 -11.17 -16.72
N MET A 325 -20.47 -12.19 -17.55
CA MET A 325 -19.49 -13.24 -17.27
C MET A 325 -18.05 -12.72 -17.23
N LYS A 326 -17.70 -11.74 -18.09
CA LYS A 326 -16.38 -11.09 -18.05
C LYS A 326 -16.20 -10.28 -16.77
N LEU A 327 -17.22 -9.58 -16.31
CA LEU A 327 -17.18 -8.82 -15.06
C LEU A 327 -16.94 -9.76 -13.86
N HIS A 328 -17.72 -10.85 -13.77
CA HIS A 328 -17.53 -11.86 -12.74
C HIS A 328 -16.15 -12.52 -12.78
N LEU A 329 -15.61 -12.79 -13.98
CA LEU A 329 -14.26 -13.33 -14.10
C LEU A 329 -13.22 -12.34 -13.54
N GLN A 330 -13.34 -11.05 -13.83
CA GLN A 330 -12.45 -10.02 -13.30
C GLN A 330 -12.55 -9.91 -11.77
N GLU A 331 -13.76 -9.94 -11.20
CA GLU A 331 -13.97 -9.96 -9.75
C GLU A 331 -13.32 -11.17 -9.09
N GLN A 332 -13.47 -12.36 -9.68
CA GLN A 332 -12.86 -13.58 -9.16
C GLN A 332 -11.32 -13.54 -9.26
N MET A 333 -10.77 -13.00 -10.35
CA MET A 333 -9.32 -12.81 -10.49
C MET A 333 -8.77 -11.86 -9.44
N MET A 334 -9.45 -10.74 -9.19
CA MET A 334 -9.07 -9.78 -8.15
C MET A 334 -9.12 -10.41 -6.75
N ARG A 335 -10.21 -11.13 -6.44
CA ARG A 335 -10.36 -11.86 -5.19
C ARG A 335 -9.28 -12.91 -5.00
N ASN A 336 -8.92 -13.63 -6.06
CA ASN A 336 -7.87 -14.63 -6.01
C ASN A 336 -6.49 -14.00 -5.76
N ALA A 337 -6.17 -12.89 -6.43
CA ALA A 337 -4.93 -12.14 -6.20
C ALA A 337 -4.82 -11.61 -4.75
N GLU A 338 -5.93 -11.15 -4.17
CA GLU A 338 -5.98 -10.75 -2.76
C GLU A 338 -5.75 -11.93 -1.81
N LEU A 339 -6.34 -13.09 -2.10
CA LEU A 339 -6.16 -14.31 -1.32
C LEU A 339 -4.71 -14.79 -1.38
N GLU A 340 -4.09 -14.80 -2.56
CA GLU A 340 -2.66 -15.12 -2.71
C GLU A 340 -1.78 -14.15 -1.92
N LYS A 341 -2.08 -12.85 -1.95
CA LYS A 341 -1.34 -11.84 -1.19
C LYS A 341 -1.48 -12.06 0.32
N LYS A 342 -2.67 -12.42 0.80
CA LYS A 342 -2.91 -12.78 2.21
C LYS A 342 -2.16 -14.05 2.57
N GLN A 343 -2.20 -15.08 1.72
CA GLN A 343 -1.51 -16.34 1.94
C GLN A 343 0.01 -16.15 2.04
N ARG A 344 0.62 -15.41 1.10
CA ARG A 344 2.06 -15.09 1.17
C ARG A 344 2.44 -14.37 2.46
N LYS A 345 1.61 -13.45 2.95
CA LYS A 345 1.82 -12.76 4.24
C LYS A 345 1.76 -13.74 5.41
N PHE A 346 0.73 -14.58 5.46
CA PHE A 346 0.59 -15.62 6.48
C PHE A 346 1.80 -16.56 6.47
N ASP A 347 2.25 -17.01 5.30
CA ASP A 347 3.42 -17.89 5.18
C ASP A 347 4.70 -17.22 5.70
N THR A 348 4.93 -15.93 5.39
CA THR A 348 6.06 -15.19 5.95
C THR A 348 5.98 -14.98 7.46
N GLU A 349 4.79 -14.73 8.02
CA GLU A 349 4.61 -14.61 9.47
C GLU A 349 4.83 -15.95 10.18
N LEU A 350 4.28 -17.02 9.61
CA LEU A 350 4.47 -18.39 10.11
C LEU A 350 5.94 -18.79 10.07
N HIS A 351 6.67 -18.43 9.00
CA HIS A 351 8.11 -18.67 8.93
C HIS A 351 8.88 -17.94 10.03
N LYS A 352 8.59 -16.65 10.26
CA LYS A 352 9.22 -15.86 11.33
C LYS A 352 8.94 -16.45 12.72
N VAL A 353 7.70 -16.86 12.99
CA VAL A 353 7.34 -17.48 14.27
C VAL A 353 8.07 -18.81 14.46
N ASN A 354 8.21 -19.62 13.41
CA ASN A 354 8.97 -20.86 13.46
C ASN A 354 10.47 -20.63 13.71
N GLU A 355 11.07 -19.60 13.10
CA GLU A 355 12.47 -19.22 13.38
C GLU A 355 12.66 -18.75 14.83
N MET A 356 11.75 -17.91 15.34
CA MET A 356 11.78 -17.46 16.73
C MET A 356 11.64 -18.64 17.69
N LEU A 357 10.71 -19.57 17.44
CA LEU A 357 10.52 -20.77 18.24
C LEU A 357 11.79 -21.65 18.24
N LYS A 358 12.45 -21.79 17.09
CA LYS A 358 13.71 -22.55 16.99
C LYS A 358 14.83 -21.88 17.79
N SER A 359 14.96 -20.56 17.70
CA SER A 359 15.92 -19.78 18.50
C SER A 359 15.64 -19.90 20.01
N GLU A 360 14.36 -19.82 20.41
CA GLU A 360 13.96 -19.93 21.81
C GLU A 360 14.26 -21.33 22.37
N LYS A 361 13.99 -22.39 21.60
CA LYS A 361 14.37 -23.76 21.97
C LYS A 361 15.89 -23.88 22.17
N GLN A 362 16.69 -23.33 21.27
CA GLN A 362 18.16 -23.35 21.41
C GLN A 362 18.64 -22.59 22.65
N LEU A 363 18.04 -21.43 22.96
CA LEU A 363 18.36 -20.68 24.16
C LEU A 363 17.95 -21.43 25.43
N LYS A 364 16.78 -22.08 25.41
CA LYS A 364 16.32 -22.93 26.52
C LYS A 364 17.27 -24.09 26.75
N ASP A 365 17.70 -24.78 25.70
CA ASP A 365 18.63 -25.91 25.81
C ASP A 365 20.00 -25.46 26.38
N LYS A 366 20.49 -24.29 25.97
CA LYS A 366 21.71 -23.68 26.55
C LYS A 366 21.53 -23.36 28.03
N ALA A 367 20.43 -22.71 28.40
CA ALA A 367 20.14 -22.36 29.79
C ALA A 367 19.97 -23.61 30.68
N VAL A 368 19.40 -24.71 30.15
CA VAL A 368 19.32 -25.99 30.86
C VAL A 368 20.71 -26.57 31.10
N ARG A 369 21.60 -26.55 30.11
CA ARG A 369 23.00 -27.02 30.28
C ARG A 369 23.76 -26.19 31.31
N GLU A 370 23.69 -24.86 31.20
CA GLU A 370 24.33 -23.95 32.17
C GLU A 370 23.79 -24.18 33.59
N ARG A 371 22.48 -24.41 33.75
CA ARG A 371 21.88 -24.76 35.04
C ARG A 371 22.45 -26.08 35.58
N ASP A 372 22.59 -27.10 34.73
CA ASP A 372 23.08 -28.41 35.15
C ASP A 372 24.57 -28.35 35.54
N GLU A 373 25.38 -27.59 34.80
CA GLU A 373 26.77 -27.30 35.13
C GLU A 373 26.88 -26.56 36.46
N LEU A 374 26.15 -25.46 36.63
CA LEU A 374 26.15 -24.71 37.90
C LEU A 374 25.63 -25.55 39.08
N SER A 375 24.70 -26.46 38.84
CA SER A 375 24.22 -27.37 39.88
C SER A 375 25.28 -28.41 40.27
N ALA A 376 26.09 -28.88 39.33
CA ALA A 376 27.22 -29.76 39.60
C ALA A 376 28.35 -29.03 40.35
N ASP A 377 28.69 -27.81 39.92
CA ASP A 377 29.67 -26.95 40.60
C ASP A 377 29.22 -26.61 42.03
N LYS A 378 27.94 -26.31 42.21
CA LYS A 378 27.37 -26.10 43.55
C LYS A 378 27.54 -27.34 44.44
N PHE A 379 27.25 -28.52 43.91
CA PHE A 379 27.37 -29.77 44.67
C PHE A 379 28.82 -30.06 45.07
N THR A 380 29.78 -29.84 44.16
CA THR A 380 31.21 -30.03 44.45
C THR A 380 31.70 -29.02 45.50
N MET A 381 31.35 -27.74 45.37
CA MET A 381 31.67 -26.71 46.36
C MET A 381 31.04 -26.99 47.73
N GLU A 382 29.81 -27.49 47.78
CA GLU A 382 29.18 -27.90 49.05
C GLU A 382 29.92 -29.08 49.71
N GLN A 383 30.42 -30.03 48.92
CA GLN A 383 31.21 -31.15 49.41
C GLN A 383 32.59 -30.72 49.89
N GLU A 384 33.29 -29.85 49.15
CA GLU A 384 34.58 -29.27 49.55
C GLU A 384 34.44 -28.45 50.85
N LEU A 385 33.38 -27.64 50.94
CA LEU A 385 33.09 -26.85 52.14
C LEU A 385 32.78 -27.74 53.36
N LYS A 386 32.11 -28.89 53.14
CA LYS A 386 31.88 -29.88 54.19
C LYS A 386 33.18 -30.54 54.65
N ASN A 387 34.08 -30.88 53.73
CA ASN A 387 35.38 -31.44 54.05
C ASN A 387 36.27 -30.43 54.80
N MET A 388 36.34 -29.18 54.33
CA MET A 388 37.06 -28.09 54.99
C MET A 388 36.54 -27.81 56.40
N LYS A 389 35.22 -27.89 56.62
CA LYS A 389 34.65 -27.78 57.96
C LYS A 389 35.09 -28.92 58.88
N LEU A 390 35.09 -30.15 58.38
CA LEU A 390 35.57 -31.30 59.16
C LEU A 390 37.05 -31.16 59.53
N ASP A 391 37.88 -30.72 58.58
CA ASP A 391 39.30 -30.45 58.83
C ASP A 391 39.49 -29.31 59.84
N TYR A 392 38.70 -28.25 59.73
CA TYR A 392 38.71 -27.14 60.68
C TYR A 392 38.32 -27.59 62.08
N ASP A 393 37.24 -28.36 62.23
CA ASP A 393 36.79 -28.88 63.52
C ASP A 393 37.88 -29.78 64.15
N LEU A 394 38.52 -30.64 63.35
CA LEU A 394 39.62 -31.49 63.81
C LEU A 394 40.85 -30.67 64.26
N GLN A 395 41.18 -29.58 63.55
CA GLN A 395 42.27 -28.69 63.95
C GLN A 395 41.91 -27.87 65.19
N SER A 396 40.65 -27.46 65.32
CA SER A 396 40.13 -26.78 66.51
C SER A 396 40.23 -27.69 67.74
N ASP A 397 39.82 -28.95 67.63
CA ASP A 397 39.92 -29.94 68.71
C ASP A 397 41.38 -30.18 69.11
N LYS A 398 42.30 -30.28 68.15
CA LYS A 398 43.75 -30.39 68.42
C LYS A 398 44.30 -29.15 69.11
N ALA A 399 43.90 -27.95 68.68
CA ALA A 399 44.31 -26.70 69.30
C ALA A 399 43.79 -26.61 70.74
N GLU A 400 42.54 -27.00 71.00
CA GLU A 400 42.00 -27.08 72.35
C GLU A 400 42.73 -28.10 73.23
N HIS A 401 43.06 -29.27 72.68
CA HIS A 401 43.84 -30.29 73.40
C HIS A 401 45.24 -29.79 73.75
N LEU A 402 45.96 -29.21 72.79
CA LEU A 402 47.28 -28.62 73.03
C LEU A 402 47.21 -27.46 74.03
N THR A 403 46.14 -26.66 74.00
CA THR A 403 45.93 -25.57 74.97
C THR A 403 45.73 -26.15 76.37
N LYS A 404 44.93 -27.21 76.52
CA LYS A 404 44.77 -27.92 77.80
C LYS A 404 46.07 -28.55 78.29
N GLU A 405 46.84 -29.22 77.43
CA GLU A 405 48.15 -29.76 77.80
C GLU A 405 49.13 -28.66 78.23
N LEU A 406 49.07 -27.49 77.58
CA LEU A 406 49.90 -26.35 77.93
C LEU A 406 49.48 -25.74 79.27
N ASP A 407 48.18 -25.66 79.56
CA ASP A 407 47.64 -25.25 80.86
C ASP A 407 47.98 -26.28 81.97
N ASP A 408 47.91 -27.58 81.68
CA ASP A 408 48.29 -28.66 82.59
C ASP A 408 49.79 -28.65 82.88
N LEU A 409 50.65 -28.46 81.87
CA LEU A 409 52.10 -28.29 82.07
C LEU A 409 52.41 -26.99 82.84
N THR A 410 51.66 -25.92 82.60
CA THR A 410 51.82 -24.65 83.32
C THR A 410 51.40 -24.79 84.78
N SER A 411 50.32 -25.53 85.07
CA SER A 411 49.87 -25.80 86.45
C SER A 411 50.80 -26.78 87.17
N VAL A 412 51.28 -27.85 86.53
CA VAL A 412 52.29 -28.76 87.09
C VAL A 412 53.63 -28.03 87.33
N SER A 413 54.00 -27.08 86.46
CA SER A 413 55.15 -26.21 86.66
C SER A 413 54.95 -25.27 87.86
N GLN A 414 53.75 -24.72 88.05
CA GLN A 414 53.41 -23.91 89.23
C GLN A 414 53.38 -24.71 90.54
N ASP A 415 52.95 -25.98 90.49
CA ASP A 415 52.85 -26.87 91.64
C ASP A 415 54.13 -27.67 91.93
N SER A 416 55.14 -27.60 91.06
CA SER A 416 56.43 -28.26 91.30
C SER A 416 57.09 -27.66 92.55
N GLN A 417 57.18 -28.48 93.60
CA GLN A 417 57.92 -28.16 94.82
C GLN A 417 59.36 -27.72 94.52
N GLU A 418 59.97 -28.21 93.44
CA GLU A 418 61.30 -27.80 92.99
C GLU A 418 61.31 -26.35 92.50
N LEU A 419 60.28 -25.87 91.79
CA LEU A 419 60.19 -24.47 91.34
C LEU A 419 59.94 -23.53 92.53
N LEU A 420 59.12 -23.93 93.49
CA LEU A 420 58.89 -23.20 94.74
C LEU A 420 60.15 -23.18 95.62
N GLN A 421 60.91 -24.27 95.68
CA GLN A 421 62.21 -24.32 96.36
C GLN A 421 63.25 -23.48 95.65
N LEU A 422 63.33 -23.51 94.31
CA LEU A 422 64.22 -22.67 93.52
C LEU A 422 63.88 -21.19 93.65
N LYS A 423 62.58 -20.82 93.69
CA LYS A 423 62.16 -19.43 93.97
C LYS A 423 62.52 -19.00 95.40
N ARG A 424 62.38 -19.88 96.39
CA ARG A 424 62.80 -19.59 97.77
C ARG A 424 64.31 -19.44 97.88
N GLN A 425 65.08 -20.36 97.28
CA GLN A 425 66.54 -20.28 97.23
C GLN A 425 67.01 -19.03 96.48
N LYS A 426 66.36 -18.67 95.38
CA LYS A 426 66.64 -17.44 94.64
C LYS A 426 66.42 -16.20 95.53
N ASN A 427 65.26 -16.10 96.19
CA ASN A 427 64.97 -14.98 97.08
C ASN A 427 65.92 -14.94 98.30
N GLU A 428 66.33 -16.10 98.81
CA GLU A 428 67.26 -16.20 99.95
C GLU A 428 68.69 -15.80 99.55
N LEU A 429 69.11 -16.16 98.33
CA LEU A 429 70.38 -15.71 97.75
C LEU A 429 70.35 -14.21 97.44
N GLU A 430 69.26 -13.68 96.85
CA GLU A 430 69.10 -12.24 96.62
C GLU A 430 69.14 -11.45 97.93
N ARG A 431 68.56 -11.98 99.01
CA ARG A 431 68.61 -11.35 100.33
C ARG A 431 70.00 -11.37 100.94
N ARG A 432 70.74 -12.47 100.81
CA ARG A 432 72.16 -12.54 101.23
C ARG A 432 73.06 -11.62 100.44
N VAL A 433 72.79 -11.44 99.15
CA VAL A 433 73.53 -10.46 98.33
C VAL A 433 73.27 -9.05 98.84
N LEU A 434 72.01 -8.72 99.17
CA LEU A 434 71.67 -7.42 99.74
C LEU A 434 72.32 -7.20 101.12
N ASP A 435 72.27 -8.21 102.01
CA ASP A 435 72.91 -8.13 103.32
C ASP A 435 74.45 -7.97 103.18
N GLN A 436 75.07 -8.62 102.18
CA GLN A 436 76.49 -8.45 101.87
C GLN A 436 76.81 -7.08 101.26
N GLU A 437 75.91 -6.51 100.47
CA GLU A 437 76.04 -5.13 99.97
C GLU A 437 75.93 -4.12 101.12
N GLU A 438 75.01 -4.32 102.07
CA GLU A 438 74.89 -3.49 103.28
C GLU A 438 76.13 -3.63 104.19
N GLU A 439 76.67 -4.84 104.39
CA GLU A 439 77.93 -5.04 105.13
C GLU A 439 79.14 -4.37 104.44
N LEU A 440 79.18 -4.39 103.10
CA LEU A 440 80.22 -3.70 102.33
C LEU A 440 80.09 -2.18 102.44
N ASP A 441 78.88 -1.65 102.44
CA ASP A 441 78.62 -0.22 102.66
C ASP A 441 78.98 0.22 104.09
N GLU A 442 78.70 -0.61 105.10
CA GLU A 442 79.13 -0.35 106.49
C GLU A 442 80.66 -0.38 106.62
N GLN A 443 81.34 -1.32 105.97
CA GLN A 443 82.81 -1.36 105.93
C GLN A 443 83.38 -0.15 105.20
N ALA A 444 82.78 0.26 104.07
CA ALA A 444 83.17 1.47 103.35
C ALA A 444 82.98 2.74 104.20
N ALA A 445 81.88 2.84 104.94
CA ALA A 445 81.64 3.94 105.88
C ALA A 445 82.65 3.95 107.03
N THR A 446 83.04 2.77 107.54
CA THR A 446 84.06 2.65 108.59
C THR A 446 85.44 3.06 108.08
N ILE A 447 85.80 2.68 106.85
CA ILE A 447 87.04 3.11 106.19
C ILE A 447 87.03 4.64 106.00
N GLN A 448 85.91 5.21 105.56
CA GLN A 448 85.77 6.65 105.34
C GLN A 448 85.85 7.45 106.66
N GLN A 449 85.32 6.91 107.78
CA GLN A 449 85.51 7.49 109.11
C GLN A 449 86.97 7.40 109.58
N LEU A 450 87.68 6.31 109.29
CA LEU A 450 89.10 6.17 109.61
C LEU A 450 89.98 7.13 108.78
N GLU A 451 89.62 7.37 107.52
CA GLU A 451 90.28 8.38 106.67
C GLU A 451 90.03 9.81 107.18
N GLN A 452 88.80 10.14 107.60
CA GLN A 452 88.48 11.46 108.17
C GLN A 452 89.13 11.74 109.54
N VAL A 453 89.47 10.70 110.32
CA VAL A 453 90.24 10.84 111.57
C VAL A 453 91.75 10.96 111.30
N SER A 454 92.24 10.39 110.19
CA SER A 454 93.63 10.55 109.75
C SER A 454 93.94 11.97 109.27
N ASP A 455 92.99 12.64 108.60
CA ASP A 455 93.19 13.97 108.02
C ASP A 455 93.05 15.14 109.03
N VAL A 456 92.84 14.86 110.32
CA VAL A 456 92.85 15.89 111.40
C VAL A 456 94.18 15.94 112.15
N TYR A 457 95.13 15.04 111.85
CA TYR A 457 96.47 15.01 112.46
C TYR A 457 97.63 15.29 111.48
N PHE A 458 97.37 15.90 110.32
CA PHE A 458 98.41 16.49 109.47
C PHE A 458 98.02 17.84 108.87
#